data_AF-A0A941PRV6-F1
#
_entry.id   AF-A0A941PRV6-F1
#
_cell.length_a   1.000
_cell.length_b   1.000
_cell.length_c   1.000
_cell.angle_alpha   90.00
_cell.angle_beta   90.00
_cell.angle_gamma   90.00
#
_symmetry.space_group_name_H-M   'P 1'
#
loop_
_entity.id
_entity.type
_entity.pdbx_description
1 polymer ?
#
loop_
_entity_poly.entity_id
_entity_poly.type
_entity_poly.pdbx_seq_one_letter_code
_entity_poly.pdbx_strand_id
1 'polypeptide(L)'
;RDDLQGLPARYRAVCRPQLAGLDLDAKVALAARVLHAMGLEQHLAPLVLLVGHGSQSANNAHAAALDCGACCGQTGEVNARSLALLLNDPAVRQGLRGAGVAIPDSTTFMACLHNTTTDEIEGFDLDLLPTPARRRWECLQDVLAHAGDQVRRERAPALQLDPRAPHGALLQQLRRRANDGAQTRPEWGLAGNASFVIAPRHRTQGAALGGRSFLHDYDTDLDGDGSVLELLMTAPMLVTHWINWQYHASTCDPSRLGSGNKVLHNVVGGTLGVFEGNGGDLRIGLSRQSLHDDQRWVHEPLRLTVIIDAPQAAIDAVIAKHAVVRQLLDNGWLHLWRFHKSGFLRYAQGAWSPLLLTNA
;
A
#
# COMPACT_ATOMS: atom_id res chain seq x y z
N ARG A 1 12.72 -6.12 -18.32
CA ARG A 1 11.95 -4.88 -18.55
C ARG A 1 12.97 -3.79 -18.87
N ASP A 2 13.32 -3.62 -20.15
CA ASP A 2 14.35 -2.65 -20.59
C ASP A 2 13.75 -1.56 -21.51
N ASP A 3 12.44 -1.60 -21.73
CA ASP A 3 11.73 -0.90 -22.80
C ASP A 3 10.74 0.17 -22.31
N LEU A 4 10.58 0.33 -20.99
CA LEU A 4 9.87 1.47 -20.36
C LEU A 4 10.80 2.41 -19.58
N GLN A 5 12.09 2.11 -19.51
CA GLN A 5 13.08 3.00 -18.91
C GLN A 5 13.91 3.64 -20.01
N GLY A 6 13.48 4.81 -20.48
CA GLY A 6 14.32 5.68 -21.33
C GLY A 6 15.60 6.18 -20.66
N LEU A 7 15.95 5.60 -19.50
CA LEU A 7 17.13 5.92 -18.71
C LEU A 7 18.12 4.74 -18.76
N PRO A 8 19.20 4.84 -19.58
CA PRO A 8 20.25 3.84 -19.64
C PRO A 8 20.76 3.44 -18.26
N ALA A 9 21.14 2.17 -18.06
CA ALA A 9 21.61 1.65 -16.76
C ALA A 9 22.70 2.52 -16.10
N ARG A 10 23.61 3.08 -16.91
CA ARG A 10 24.67 4.01 -16.45
C ARG A 10 24.15 5.29 -15.79
N TYR A 11 22.93 5.72 -16.12
CA TYR A 11 22.30 6.91 -15.54
C TYR A 11 21.40 6.59 -14.35
N ARG A 12 20.99 5.33 -14.13
CA ARG A 12 20.05 4.97 -13.06
C ARG A 12 20.57 5.35 -11.67
N ALA A 13 21.88 5.21 -11.44
CA ALA A 13 22.52 5.58 -10.17
C ALA A 13 22.64 7.10 -9.95
N VAL A 14 22.61 7.91 -11.01
CA VAL A 14 22.80 9.37 -10.93
C VAL A 14 21.51 10.16 -11.18
N CYS A 15 20.49 9.54 -11.79
CA CYS A 15 19.18 10.15 -11.96
C CYS A 15 18.34 9.89 -10.70
N ARG A 16 18.06 10.98 -9.99
CA ARG A 16 17.30 10.97 -8.74
C ARG A 16 16.07 11.85 -8.89
N PRO A 17 14.92 11.45 -8.34
CA PRO A 17 13.75 12.30 -8.36
C PRO A 17 14.02 13.54 -7.49
N GLN A 18 13.64 14.70 -8.00
CA GLN A 18 13.80 15.97 -7.29
C GLN A 18 12.44 16.62 -7.06
N LEU A 19 12.24 17.12 -5.83
CA LEU A 19 11.14 18.02 -5.52
C LEU A 19 11.49 19.41 -6.06
N ALA A 20 10.93 19.75 -7.22
CA ALA A 20 11.11 21.04 -7.88
C ALA A 20 9.96 22.01 -7.53
N GLY A 21 10.21 23.31 -7.65
CA GLY A 21 9.19 24.35 -7.47
C GLY A 21 8.80 24.66 -6.01
N LEU A 22 9.51 24.10 -5.02
CA LEU A 22 9.33 24.41 -3.61
C LEU A 22 10.55 25.16 -3.07
N ASP A 23 10.30 26.28 -2.39
CA ASP A 23 11.32 26.94 -1.58
C ASP A 23 11.62 26.14 -0.29
N LEU A 24 12.56 26.64 0.52
CA LEU A 24 12.99 25.96 1.74
C LEU A 24 11.85 25.85 2.74
N ASP A 25 11.07 26.91 2.95
CA ASP A 25 9.99 26.92 3.94
C ASP A 25 8.89 25.92 3.56
N ALA A 26 8.53 25.85 2.27
CA ALA A 26 7.58 24.86 1.78
C ALA A 26 8.09 23.42 1.93
N LYS A 27 9.39 23.19 1.71
CA LYS A 27 10.04 21.89 1.94
C LYS A 27 10.02 21.50 3.42
N VAL A 28 10.33 22.43 4.32
CA VAL A 28 10.29 22.22 5.77
C VAL A 28 8.86 21.91 6.21
N ALA A 29 7.88 22.69 5.76
CA ALA A 29 6.48 22.45 6.07
C ALA A 29 5.98 21.10 5.54
N LEU A 30 6.40 20.70 4.33
CA LEU A 30 6.08 19.38 3.77
C LEU A 30 6.69 18.26 4.61
N ALA A 31 7.96 18.36 4.96
CA ALA A 31 8.66 17.37 5.78
C ALA A 31 8.00 17.23 7.17
N ALA A 32 7.65 18.35 7.82
CA ALA A 32 6.98 18.34 9.13
C ALA A 32 5.63 17.65 9.04
N ARG A 33 4.78 18.01 8.07
CA ARG A 33 3.47 17.37 7.87
C ARG A 33 3.58 15.87 7.62
N VAL A 34 4.57 15.45 6.83
CA VAL A 34 4.77 14.03 6.51
C VAL A 34 5.24 13.25 7.72
N LEU A 35 6.19 13.77 8.51
CA LEU A 35 6.63 13.13 9.75
C LEU A 35 5.49 13.03 10.77
N HIS A 36 4.73 14.10 10.94
CA HIS A 36 3.54 14.12 11.80
C HIS A 36 2.52 13.07 11.39
N ALA A 37 2.14 13.04 10.11
CA ALA A 37 1.16 12.08 9.57
C ALA A 37 1.61 10.62 9.70
N MET A 38 2.92 10.34 9.76
CA MET A 38 3.46 8.99 9.97
C MET A 38 3.70 8.67 11.45
N GLY A 39 3.49 9.60 12.38
CA GLY A 39 3.86 9.43 13.79
C GLY A 39 5.38 9.36 14.03
N LEU A 40 6.19 9.91 13.10
CA LEU A 40 7.66 9.83 13.10
C LEU A 40 8.32 11.13 13.58
N GLU A 41 7.71 11.83 14.52
CA GLU A 41 8.24 13.09 15.08
C GLU A 41 9.25 12.87 16.22
N GLN A 42 9.22 11.69 16.85
CA GLN A 42 10.00 11.35 18.03
C GLN A 42 10.61 9.94 17.92
N HIS A 43 11.60 9.65 18.76
CA HIS A 43 12.20 8.31 18.92
C HIS A 43 12.69 7.64 17.61
N LEU A 44 13.23 8.44 16.69
CA LEU A 44 13.74 7.93 15.41
C LEU A 44 14.93 6.98 15.59
N ALA A 45 14.86 5.85 14.88
CA ALA A 45 15.97 4.91 14.79
C ALA A 45 17.15 5.50 13.98
N PRO A 46 18.39 5.04 14.21
CA PRO A 46 19.55 5.50 13.43
C PRO A 46 19.44 5.26 11.91
N LEU A 47 18.64 4.28 11.48
CA LEU A 47 18.29 4.05 10.08
C LEU A 47 16.78 3.88 9.99
N VAL A 48 16.12 4.71 9.17
CA VAL A 48 14.68 4.64 8.90
C VAL A 48 14.47 4.28 7.43
N LEU A 49 13.79 3.16 7.18
CA LEU A 49 13.46 2.73 5.82
C LEU A 49 12.10 3.30 5.41
N LEU A 50 12.08 4.05 4.31
CA LEU A 50 10.87 4.46 3.61
C LEU A 50 10.64 3.47 2.47
N VAL A 51 9.75 2.51 2.71
CA VAL A 51 9.53 1.39 1.78
C VAL A 51 8.30 1.67 0.93
N GLY A 52 8.52 2.09 -0.32
CA GLY A 52 7.48 2.05 -1.34
C GLY A 52 7.19 0.61 -1.76
N HIS A 53 6.11 0.38 -2.49
CA HIS A 53 5.83 -0.93 -3.07
C HIS A 53 5.47 -0.82 -4.55
N GLY A 54 5.65 -1.92 -5.27
CA GLY A 54 5.32 -2.06 -6.68
C GLY A 54 5.25 -3.53 -7.08
N SER A 55 4.73 -3.81 -8.25
CA SER A 55 4.56 -5.15 -8.81
C SER A 55 5.44 -5.32 -10.06
N GLN A 56 5.66 -6.57 -10.45
CA GLN A 56 6.40 -6.93 -11.63
C GLN A 56 5.63 -7.92 -12.49
N SER A 57 5.37 -7.52 -13.74
CA SER A 57 4.76 -8.37 -14.76
C SER A 57 5.27 -8.04 -16.16
N ALA A 58 5.41 -9.03 -17.03
CA ALA A 58 5.69 -8.82 -18.45
C ALA A 58 4.39 -8.82 -19.26
N ASN A 59 4.30 -8.00 -20.32
CA ASN A 59 3.20 -7.99 -21.30
C ASN A 59 1.78 -8.02 -20.67
N ASN A 60 1.52 -7.12 -19.72
CA ASN A 60 0.29 -7.15 -18.93
C ASN A 60 -0.47 -5.82 -19.02
N ALA A 61 -1.58 -5.80 -19.74
CA ALA A 61 -2.48 -4.65 -19.86
C ALA A 61 -3.02 -4.14 -18.51
N HIS A 62 -3.00 -4.97 -17.46
CA HIS A 62 -3.48 -4.67 -16.12
C HIS A 62 -2.35 -4.41 -15.11
N ALA A 63 -1.13 -4.11 -15.57
CA ALA A 63 0.01 -3.87 -14.67
C ALA A 63 -0.28 -2.78 -13.62
N ALA A 64 -0.91 -1.67 -14.03
CA ALA A 64 -1.26 -0.58 -13.13
C ALA A 64 -2.23 -0.99 -12.01
N ALA A 65 -3.03 -2.04 -12.19
CA ALA A 65 -3.95 -2.55 -11.17
C ALA A 65 -3.24 -3.42 -10.10
N LEU A 66 -2.00 -3.84 -10.37
CA LEU A 66 -1.14 -4.57 -9.44
C LEU A 66 -0.17 -3.64 -8.69
N ASP A 67 0.12 -2.46 -9.25
CA ASP A 67 0.91 -1.42 -8.61
C ASP A 67 0.11 -0.65 -7.53
N CYS A 68 0.72 0.37 -6.94
CA CYS A 68 0.12 1.08 -5.81
C CYS A 68 -1.07 1.94 -6.27
N GLY A 69 -2.27 1.60 -5.78
CA GLY A 69 -3.47 2.40 -6.02
C GLY A 69 -3.37 3.84 -5.49
N ALA A 70 -2.66 4.05 -4.37
CA ALA A 70 -2.41 5.39 -3.82
C ALA A 70 -1.39 6.20 -4.66
N CYS A 71 -0.59 5.53 -5.50
CA CYS A 71 0.34 6.14 -6.45
C CYS A 71 -0.22 6.13 -7.88
N CYS A 72 -1.55 6.06 -8.04
CA CYS A 72 -2.23 6.06 -9.34
C CYS A 72 -1.77 4.91 -10.27
N GLY A 73 -1.54 3.72 -9.70
CA GLY A 73 -1.09 2.55 -10.44
C GLY A 73 0.37 2.62 -10.88
N GLN A 74 1.19 3.37 -10.16
CA GLN A 74 2.65 3.42 -10.30
C GLN A 74 3.32 2.78 -9.08
N THR A 75 4.62 2.50 -9.18
CA THR A 75 5.41 2.08 -8.03
C THR A 75 5.59 3.24 -7.04
N GLY A 76 5.74 2.91 -5.76
CA GLY A 76 6.03 3.90 -4.71
C GLY A 76 7.48 4.42 -4.70
N GLU A 77 8.32 4.01 -5.65
CA GLU A 77 9.77 4.27 -5.61
C GLU A 77 10.10 5.77 -5.60
N VAL A 78 9.39 6.55 -6.41
CA VAL A 78 9.66 7.99 -6.58
C VAL A 78 9.35 8.73 -5.29
N ASN A 79 8.20 8.42 -4.69
CA ASN A 79 7.76 9.02 -3.42
C ASN A 79 8.73 8.68 -2.29
N ALA A 80 9.14 7.42 -2.17
CA ALA A 80 10.09 6.98 -1.14
C ALA A 80 11.46 7.68 -1.30
N ARG A 81 11.99 7.73 -2.52
CA ARG A 81 13.27 8.38 -2.83
C ARG A 81 13.22 9.88 -2.61
N SER A 82 12.19 10.57 -3.10
CA SER A 82 12.02 12.01 -2.89
C SER A 82 11.90 12.37 -1.41
N LEU A 83 11.15 11.59 -0.63
CA LEU A 83 11.00 11.83 0.80
C LEU A 83 12.31 11.54 1.57
N ALA A 84 13.03 10.47 1.24
CA ALA A 84 14.33 10.18 1.85
C ALA A 84 15.34 11.32 1.60
N LEU A 85 15.40 11.84 0.37
CA LEU A 85 16.25 12.97 0.02
C LEU A 85 15.84 14.24 0.79
N LEU A 86 14.54 14.53 0.85
CA LEU A 86 14.00 15.69 1.58
C LEU A 86 14.36 15.63 3.07
N LEU A 87 14.18 14.48 3.73
CA LEU A 87 14.42 14.32 5.17
C LEU A 87 15.92 14.22 5.52
N ASN A 88 16.79 14.00 4.54
CA ASN A 88 18.24 14.03 4.71
C ASN A 88 18.88 15.38 4.33
N ASP A 89 18.11 16.32 3.76
CA ASP A 89 18.62 17.65 3.41
C ASP A 89 18.97 18.46 4.68
N PRO A 90 20.23 18.91 4.84
CA PRO A 90 20.65 19.66 6.03
C PRO A 90 19.85 20.94 6.28
N ALA A 91 19.48 21.67 5.23
CA ALA A 91 18.71 22.91 5.37
C ALA A 91 17.28 22.62 5.85
N VAL A 92 16.67 21.55 5.34
CA VAL A 92 15.35 21.09 5.78
C VAL A 92 15.40 20.63 7.22
N ARG A 93 16.41 19.85 7.62
CA ARG A 93 16.61 19.44 9.02
C ARG A 93 16.79 20.61 9.97
N GLN A 94 17.51 21.66 9.54
CA GLN A 94 17.65 22.88 10.33
C GLN A 94 16.31 23.60 10.51
N GLY A 95 15.52 23.72 9.44
CA GLY A 95 14.16 24.31 9.52
C GLY A 95 13.21 23.49 10.39
N LEU A 96 13.25 22.17 10.30
CA LEU A 96 12.45 21.26 11.14
C LEU A 96 12.74 21.45 12.62
N ARG A 97 14.01 21.64 13.01
CA ARG A 97 14.37 21.95 14.41
C ARG A 97 13.71 23.24 14.88
N GLY A 98 13.65 24.27 14.03
CA GLY A 98 12.93 25.51 14.31
C GLY A 98 11.43 25.32 14.47
N ALA A 99 10.86 24.30 13.81
CA ALA A 99 9.46 23.89 13.92
C ALA A 99 9.20 22.87 15.05
N GLY A 100 10.19 22.59 15.91
CA GLY A 100 10.06 21.66 17.04
C GLY A 100 10.25 20.18 16.70
N VAL A 101 10.55 19.83 15.45
CA VAL A 101 10.81 18.44 15.01
C VAL A 101 12.32 18.21 14.90
N ALA A 102 12.88 17.50 15.88
CA ALA A 102 14.31 17.25 15.95
C ALA A 102 14.68 15.87 15.38
N ILE A 103 15.19 15.84 14.14
CA ILE A 103 15.82 14.63 13.59
C ILE A 103 17.26 14.53 14.15
N PRO A 104 17.61 13.42 14.84
CA PRO A 104 18.98 13.21 15.31
C PRO A 104 19.99 13.18 14.17
N ASP A 105 21.19 13.72 14.38
CA ASP A 105 22.27 13.70 13.37
C ASP A 105 22.72 12.27 13.01
N SER A 106 22.53 11.31 13.94
CA SER A 106 22.80 9.89 13.72
C SER A 106 21.75 9.17 12.89
N THR A 107 20.63 9.82 12.57
CA THR A 107 19.50 9.23 11.83
C THR A 107 19.66 9.48 10.34
N THR A 108 19.61 8.41 9.55
CA THR A 108 19.55 8.47 8.08
C THR A 108 18.25 7.87 7.59
N PHE A 109 17.55 8.57 6.70
CA PHE A 109 16.40 8.02 5.97
C PHE A 109 16.89 7.35 4.69
N MET A 110 16.34 6.19 4.36
CA MET A 110 16.71 5.43 3.17
C MET A 110 15.47 4.96 2.45
N ALA A 111 15.45 5.13 1.12
CA ALA A 111 14.36 4.64 0.29
C ALA A 111 14.57 3.17 -0.07
N CYS A 112 13.48 2.41 -0.05
CA CYS A 112 13.42 1.04 -0.55
C CYS A 112 12.16 0.83 -1.40
N LEU A 113 12.17 -0.23 -2.21
CA LEU A 113 11.00 -0.71 -2.93
C LEU A 113 10.79 -2.19 -2.61
N HIS A 114 9.61 -2.54 -2.09
CA HIS A 114 9.15 -3.92 -2.02
C HIS A 114 8.48 -4.31 -3.33
N ASN A 115 9.08 -5.28 -4.02
CA ASN A 115 8.46 -5.94 -5.16
C ASN A 115 7.45 -6.97 -4.65
N THR A 116 6.18 -6.63 -4.73
CA THR A 116 5.05 -7.45 -4.27
C THR A 116 4.90 -8.76 -5.06
N THR A 117 5.45 -8.89 -6.26
CA THR A 117 5.40 -10.15 -7.00
C THR A 117 6.46 -11.14 -6.52
N THR A 118 7.65 -10.67 -6.15
CA THR A 118 8.80 -11.53 -5.78
C THR A 118 9.15 -11.51 -4.30
N ASP A 119 8.58 -10.59 -3.52
CA ASP A 119 8.92 -10.27 -2.13
C ASP A 119 10.40 -9.95 -1.92
N GLU A 120 10.98 -9.27 -2.90
CA GLU A 120 12.33 -8.70 -2.81
C GLU A 120 12.23 -7.24 -2.39
N ILE A 121 13.18 -6.80 -1.57
CA ILE A 121 13.29 -5.40 -1.14
C ILE A 121 14.57 -4.83 -1.71
N GLU A 122 14.44 -3.85 -2.60
CA GLU A 122 15.55 -3.16 -3.23
C GLU A 122 15.81 -1.83 -2.51
N GLY A 123 17.07 -1.54 -2.18
CA GLY A 123 17.49 -0.27 -1.60
C GLY A 123 17.97 0.72 -2.66
N PHE A 124 17.62 1.99 -2.52
CA PHE A 124 17.99 3.06 -3.45
C PHE A 124 18.99 4.05 -2.86
N ASP A 125 19.72 4.72 -3.74
CA ASP A 125 20.62 5.83 -3.42
C ASP A 125 21.66 5.48 -2.32
N LEU A 126 22.12 4.21 -2.32
CA LEU A 126 23.04 3.66 -1.31
C LEU A 126 24.36 4.44 -1.22
N ASP A 127 24.80 5.03 -2.33
CA ASP A 127 26.00 5.86 -2.44
C ASP A 127 25.92 7.15 -1.62
N LEU A 128 24.72 7.60 -1.25
CA LEU A 128 24.52 8.75 -0.36
C LEU A 128 24.55 8.38 1.13
N LEU A 129 24.52 7.08 1.47
CA LEU A 129 24.47 6.64 2.87
C LEU A 129 25.82 6.84 3.57
N PRO A 130 25.85 7.49 4.75
CA PRO A 130 27.02 7.49 5.61
C PRO A 130 27.45 6.07 5.99
N THR A 131 28.75 5.86 6.24
CA THR A 131 29.31 4.53 6.58
C THR A 131 28.56 3.79 7.70
N PRO A 132 28.10 4.44 8.79
CA PRO A 132 27.28 3.77 9.81
C PRO A 132 25.91 3.28 9.29
N ALA A 133 25.24 4.07 8.46
CA ALA A 133 23.94 3.71 7.87
C ALA A 133 24.09 2.58 6.84
N ARG A 134 25.13 2.63 6.01
CA ARG A 134 25.47 1.57 5.05
C ARG A 134 25.70 0.23 5.75
N ARG A 135 26.47 0.20 6.83
CA ARG A 135 26.68 -1.03 7.63
C ARG A 135 25.37 -1.58 8.23
N ARG A 136 24.47 -0.70 8.68
CA ARG A 136 23.14 -1.11 9.16
C ARG A 136 22.29 -1.71 8.05
N TRP A 137 22.31 -1.10 6.86
CA TRP A 137 21.63 -1.63 5.68
C TRP A 137 22.15 -3.02 5.33
N GLU A 138 23.48 -3.20 5.24
CA GLU A 138 24.12 -4.50 4.96
C GLU A 138 23.65 -5.59 5.94
N CYS A 139 23.56 -5.29 7.25
CA CYS A 139 23.03 -6.23 8.24
C CYS A 139 21.53 -6.54 8.06
N LEU A 140 20.73 -5.56 7.59
CA LEU A 140 19.30 -5.74 7.38
C LEU A 140 18.98 -6.59 6.15
N GLN A 141 19.87 -6.66 5.16
CA GLN A 141 19.59 -7.39 3.91
C GLN A 141 19.26 -8.86 4.17
N ASP A 142 19.96 -9.53 5.06
CA ASP A 142 19.70 -10.93 5.41
C ASP A 142 18.35 -11.10 6.14
N VAL A 143 18.00 -10.14 7.01
CA VAL A 143 16.71 -10.13 7.72
C VAL A 143 15.56 -9.96 6.73
N LEU A 144 15.69 -9.02 5.79
CA LEU A 144 14.69 -8.78 4.75
C LEU A 144 14.59 -9.96 3.78
N ALA A 145 15.71 -10.59 3.41
CA ALA A 145 15.71 -11.79 2.58
C ALA A 145 14.99 -12.96 3.25
N HIS A 146 15.23 -13.15 4.55
CA HIS A 146 14.54 -14.17 5.35
C HIS A 146 13.04 -13.89 5.47
N ALA A 147 12.65 -12.65 5.81
CA ALA A 147 11.24 -12.25 5.88
C ALA A 147 10.54 -12.44 4.53
N GLY A 148 11.19 -12.04 3.44
CA GLY A 148 10.67 -12.27 2.08
C GLY A 148 10.50 -13.76 1.77
N ASP A 149 11.38 -14.64 2.26
CA ASP A 149 11.23 -16.09 2.05
C ASP A 149 9.99 -16.63 2.74
N GLN A 150 9.71 -16.18 3.97
CA GLN A 150 8.52 -16.56 4.70
C GLN A 150 7.25 -16.12 3.97
N VAL A 151 7.19 -14.86 3.51
CA VAL A 151 6.03 -14.34 2.76
C VAL A 151 5.83 -15.10 1.44
N ARG A 152 6.91 -15.41 0.70
CA ARG A 152 6.82 -16.23 -0.51
C ARG A 152 6.22 -17.61 -0.23
N ARG A 153 6.61 -18.26 0.87
CA ARG A 153 6.10 -19.58 1.26
C ARG A 153 4.62 -19.53 1.63
N GLU A 154 4.18 -18.49 2.34
CA GLU A 154 2.76 -18.30 2.66
C GLU A 154 1.90 -18.13 1.40
N ARG A 155 2.43 -17.42 0.39
CA ARG A 155 1.72 -17.15 -0.87
C ARG A 155 1.83 -18.27 -1.91
N ALA A 156 2.87 -19.10 -1.85
CA ALA A 156 3.16 -20.13 -2.84
C ALA A 156 1.95 -21.03 -3.18
N PRO A 157 1.17 -21.56 -2.22
CA PRO A 157 0.00 -22.38 -2.53
C PRO A 157 -1.05 -21.66 -3.37
N ALA A 158 -1.30 -20.38 -3.09
CA ALA A 158 -2.27 -19.57 -3.85
C ALA A 158 -1.82 -19.32 -5.30
N LEU A 159 -0.53 -19.47 -5.58
CA LEU A 159 0.07 -19.35 -6.91
C LEU A 159 0.36 -20.72 -7.56
N GLN A 160 -0.08 -21.81 -6.94
CA GLN A 160 0.18 -23.20 -7.37
C GLN A 160 1.69 -23.54 -7.41
N LEU A 161 2.44 -22.99 -6.45
CA LEU A 161 3.86 -23.29 -6.23
C LEU A 161 4.02 -24.12 -4.95
N ASP A 162 5.10 -24.90 -4.87
CA ASP A 162 5.40 -25.70 -3.69
C ASP A 162 6.05 -24.82 -2.59
N PRO A 163 5.38 -24.59 -1.44
CA PRO A 163 5.95 -23.81 -0.34
C PRO A 163 7.15 -24.50 0.33
N ARG A 164 7.38 -25.80 0.07
CA ARG A 164 8.52 -26.57 0.59
C ARG A 164 9.75 -26.50 -0.30
N ALA A 165 9.66 -25.87 -1.46
CA ALA A 165 10.80 -25.69 -2.35
C ALA A 165 11.97 -24.97 -1.63
N PRO A 166 13.23 -25.27 -1.99
CA PRO A 166 14.38 -24.52 -1.50
C PRO A 166 14.22 -23.03 -1.80
N HIS A 167 14.68 -22.17 -0.88
CA HIS A 167 14.54 -20.70 -0.96
C HIS A 167 14.88 -20.14 -2.36
N GLY A 168 16.09 -20.44 -2.87
CA GLY A 168 16.54 -19.95 -4.17
C GLY A 168 15.70 -20.47 -5.34
N ALA A 169 15.19 -21.70 -5.25
CA ALA A 169 14.35 -22.29 -6.29
C ALA A 169 12.96 -21.62 -6.32
N LEU A 170 12.35 -21.39 -5.16
CA LEU A 170 11.06 -20.70 -5.05
C LEU A 170 11.17 -19.26 -5.55
N LEU A 171 12.21 -18.53 -5.13
CA LEU A 171 12.47 -17.17 -5.63
C LEU A 171 12.65 -17.15 -7.15
N GLN A 172 13.39 -18.11 -7.71
CA GLN A 172 13.58 -18.21 -9.17
C GLN A 172 12.26 -18.53 -9.90
N GLN A 173 11.36 -19.32 -9.31
CA GLN A 173 10.03 -19.55 -9.87
C GLN A 173 9.21 -18.26 -9.92
N LEU A 174 9.21 -17.47 -8.85
CA LEU A 174 8.49 -16.19 -8.80
C LEU A 174 9.09 -15.16 -9.75
N ARG A 175 10.42 -15.04 -9.83
CA ARG A 175 11.09 -14.18 -10.82
C ARG A 175 10.76 -14.60 -12.25
N ARG A 176 10.74 -15.91 -12.56
CA ARG A 176 10.30 -16.40 -13.88
C ARG A 176 8.84 -16.01 -14.15
N ARG A 177 7.96 -16.27 -13.18
CA ARG A 177 6.54 -15.90 -13.24
C ARG A 177 6.32 -14.40 -13.50
N ALA A 178 7.08 -13.54 -12.84
CA ALA A 178 7.02 -12.08 -12.98
C ALA A 178 7.52 -11.57 -14.34
N ASN A 179 8.35 -12.34 -15.05
CA ASN A 179 8.93 -11.97 -16.35
C ASN A 179 8.36 -12.77 -17.53
N ASP A 180 7.43 -13.70 -17.27
CA ASP A 180 6.77 -14.48 -18.30
C ASP A 180 5.60 -13.70 -18.90
N GLY A 181 5.71 -13.34 -20.18
CA GLY A 181 4.67 -12.59 -20.91
C GLY A 181 3.40 -13.39 -21.17
N ALA A 182 3.41 -14.71 -20.99
CA ALA A 182 2.22 -15.56 -21.05
C ALA A 182 1.54 -15.71 -19.67
N GLN A 183 2.17 -15.23 -18.59
CA GLN A 183 1.63 -15.35 -17.25
C GLN A 183 0.44 -14.40 -17.04
N THR A 184 -0.76 -14.97 -17.02
CA THR A 184 -2.00 -14.21 -16.79
C THR A 184 -2.15 -13.73 -15.35
N ARG A 185 -1.52 -14.42 -14.39
CA ARG A 185 -1.61 -14.18 -12.95
C ARG A 185 -0.21 -14.12 -12.32
N PRO A 186 0.58 -13.06 -12.55
CA PRO A 186 1.91 -12.92 -11.93
C PRO A 186 1.79 -12.94 -10.40
N GLU A 187 0.75 -12.29 -9.89
CA GLU A 187 0.28 -12.32 -8.51
C GLU A 187 -1.22 -12.04 -8.44
N TRP A 188 -1.78 -12.01 -7.23
CA TRP A 188 -3.20 -11.72 -6.97
C TRP A 188 -3.50 -10.25 -6.66
N GLY A 189 -2.49 -9.38 -6.59
CA GLY A 189 -2.65 -8.00 -6.15
C GLY A 189 -3.31 -7.95 -4.78
N LEU A 190 -4.42 -7.23 -4.68
CA LEU A 190 -5.20 -7.05 -3.45
C LEU A 190 -6.49 -7.89 -3.44
N ALA A 191 -6.58 -8.94 -4.28
CA ALA A 191 -7.71 -9.86 -4.22
C ALA A 191 -7.84 -10.46 -2.81
N GLY A 192 -9.08 -10.57 -2.31
CA GLY A 192 -9.35 -11.00 -0.93
C GLY A 192 -9.26 -9.92 0.15
N ASN A 193 -8.89 -8.66 -0.18
CA ASN A 193 -8.92 -7.56 0.79
C ASN A 193 -10.29 -7.44 1.49
N ALA A 194 -10.27 -7.19 2.80
CA ALA A 194 -11.44 -7.27 3.68
C ALA A 194 -11.58 -6.11 4.66
N SER A 195 -10.46 -5.63 5.20
CA SER A 195 -10.49 -4.63 6.27
C SER A 195 -9.36 -3.62 6.19
N PHE A 196 -9.58 -2.48 6.85
CA PHE A 196 -8.55 -1.46 7.08
C PHE A 196 -8.52 -1.14 8.57
N VAL A 197 -7.38 -1.36 9.22
CA VAL A 197 -7.20 -1.10 10.65
C VAL A 197 -6.39 0.18 10.82
N ILE A 198 -6.98 1.16 11.50
CA ILE A 198 -6.34 2.41 11.94
C ILE A 198 -6.18 2.32 13.45
N ALA A 199 -5.02 1.83 13.91
CA ALA A 199 -4.78 1.56 15.32
C ALA A 199 -3.29 1.36 15.60
N PRO A 200 -2.84 1.46 16.86
CA PRO A 200 -1.46 1.17 17.20
C PRO A 200 -1.08 -0.27 16.83
N ARG A 201 0.16 -0.49 16.39
CA ARG A 201 0.67 -1.80 15.93
C ARG A 201 0.36 -2.96 16.88
N HIS A 202 0.37 -2.71 18.19
CA HIS A 202 0.13 -3.73 19.21
C HIS A 202 -1.28 -4.34 19.13
N ARG A 203 -2.28 -3.61 18.59
CA ARG A 203 -3.66 -4.13 18.41
C ARG A 203 -3.76 -5.29 17.43
N THR A 204 -2.82 -5.36 16.49
CA THR A 204 -2.78 -6.39 15.44
C THR A 204 -1.55 -7.30 15.55
N GLN A 205 -0.73 -7.12 16.58
CA GLN A 205 0.51 -7.88 16.74
C GLN A 205 0.20 -9.34 17.10
N GLY A 206 0.77 -10.27 16.33
CA GLY A 206 0.51 -11.70 16.47
C GLY A 206 -0.83 -12.17 15.89
N ALA A 207 -1.67 -11.26 15.37
CA ALA A 207 -2.93 -11.64 14.72
C ALA A 207 -2.67 -12.15 13.29
N ALA A 208 -3.25 -13.32 12.97
CA ALA A 208 -3.22 -13.86 11.61
C ALA A 208 -4.30 -13.17 10.74
N LEU A 209 -3.90 -12.12 10.02
CA LEU A 209 -4.81 -11.32 9.17
C LEU A 209 -4.95 -11.87 7.73
N GLY A 210 -4.25 -12.96 7.42
CA GLY A 210 -4.35 -13.68 6.14
C GLY A 210 -4.02 -12.86 4.90
N GLY A 211 -3.28 -11.75 5.02
CA GLY A 211 -3.02 -10.82 3.92
C GLY A 211 -4.26 -10.05 3.44
N ARG A 212 -5.34 -10.01 4.23
CA ARG A 212 -6.63 -9.40 3.86
C ARG A 212 -6.85 -8.01 4.45
N SER A 213 -5.91 -7.49 5.23
CA SER A 213 -6.05 -6.23 5.95
C SER A 213 -5.02 -5.20 5.51
N PHE A 214 -5.49 -3.99 5.22
CA PHE A 214 -4.66 -2.79 5.24
C PHE A 214 -4.41 -2.40 6.71
N LEU A 215 -3.20 -1.92 7.02
CA LEU A 215 -2.81 -1.49 8.35
C LEU A 215 -2.27 -0.06 8.29
N HIS A 216 -2.73 0.79 9.19
CA HIS A 216 -2.18 2.11 9.46
C HIS A 216 -1.88 2.22 10.96
N ASP A 217 -0.62 2.47 11.30
CA ASP A 217 -0.23 2.75 12.67
C ASP A 217 -0.75 4.14 13.05
N TYR A 218 -1.55 4.20 14.11
CA TYR A 218 -2.18 5.43 14.57
C TYR A 218 -2.32 5.38 16.08
N ASP A 219 -1.79 6.37 16.77
CA ASP A 219 -1.92 6.51 18.22
C ASP A 219 -2.70 7.79 18.52
N THR A 220 -3.88 7.63 19.13
CA THR A 220 -4.74 8.76 19.49
C THR A 220 -4.10 9.69 20.51
N ASP A 221 -3.14 9.21 21.31
CA ASP A 221 -2.45 10.02 22.31
C ASP A 221 -1.44 10.99 21.66
N LEU A 222 -1.02 10.71 20.42
CA LEU A 222 -0.14 11.56 19.62
C LEU A 222 -0.92 12.52 18.70
N ASP A 223 -2.25 12.44 18.68
CA ASP A 223 -3.14 13.19 17.78
C ASP A 223 -4.14 14.04 18.59
N GLY A 224 -3.61 14.91 19.46
CA GLY A 224 -4.41 15.68 20.42
C GLY A 224 -5.44 16.62 19.79
N ASP A 225 -5.25 17.03 18.54
CA ASP A 225 -6.19 17.86 17.78
C ASP A 225 -7.08 17.07 16.79
N GLY A 226 -6.86 15.76 16.67
CA GLY A 226 -7.60 14.86 15.78
C GLY A 226 -7.28 15.04 14.29
N SER A 227 -6.28 15.85 13.94
CA SER A 227 -5.95 16.17 12.54
C SER A 227 -5.39 14.97 11.79
N VAL A 228 -4.66 14.07 12.46
CA VAL A 228 -4.16 12.83 11.85
C VAL A 228 -5.34 11.89 11.61
N LEU A 229 -6.23 11.67 12.59
CA LEU A 229 -7.44 10.85 12.37
C LEU A 229 -8.28 11.38 11.21
N GLU A 230 -8.49 12.69 11.16
CA GLU A 230 -9.21 13.33 10.06
C GLU A 230 -8.55 13.03 8.72
N LEU A 231 -7.22 13.17 8.62
CA LEU A 231 -6.45 12.83 7.42
C LEU A 231 -6.62 11.35 7.04
N LEU A 232 -6.53 10.43 8.00
CA LEU A 232 -6.62 8.99 7.76
C LEU A 232 -8.01 8.58 7.25
N MET A 233 -9.07 9.16 7.82
CA MET A 233 -10.45 8.92 7.42
C MET A 233 -10.84 9.57 6.09
N THR A 234 -10.15 10.64 5.68
CA THR A 234 -10.47 11.38 4.45
C THR A 234 -9.57 11.04 3.28
N ALA A 235 -8.43 10.37 3.48
CA ALA A 235 -7.54 9.94 2.40
C ALA A 235 -7.31 8.41 2.38
N PRO A 236 -6.48 7.79 3.25
CA PRO A 236 -6.27 6.34 3.26
C PRO A 236 -7.56 5.50 3.31
N MET A 237 -8.55 5.91 4.10
CA MET A 237 -9.84 5.21 4.19
C MET A 237 -10.60 5.26 2.86
N LEU A 238 -10.60 6.39 2.14
CA LEU A 238 -11.21 6.50 0.82
C LEU A 238 -10.47 5.66 -0.21
N VAL A 239 -9.13 5.70 -0.20
CA VAL A 239 -8.29 4.93 -1.13
C VAL A 239 -8.49 3.42 -0.93
N THR A 240 -8.43 2.93 0.30
CA THR A 240 -8.67 1.51 0.60
C THR A 240 -10.09 1.08 0.26
N HIS A 241 -11.08 1.97 0.43
CA HIS A 241 -12.44 1.75 -0.01
C HIS A 241 -12.55 1.64 -1.54
N TRP A 242 -11.94 2.55 -2.31
CA TRP A 242 -11.94 2.49 -3.78
C TRP A 242 -11.26 1.22 -4.30
N ILE A 243 -10.14 0.83 -3.69
CA ILE A 243 -9.48 -0.44 -3.98
C ILE A 243 -10.47 -1.58 -3.73
N ASN A 244 -11.04 -1.70 -2.53
CA ASN A 244 -12.02 -2.76 -2.22
C ASN A 244 -13.18 -2.79 -3.23
N TRP A 245 -13.71 -1.62 -3.59
CA TRP A 245 -14.83 -1.50 -4.53
C TRP A 245 -14.50 -1.91 -5.96
N GLN A 246 -13.26 -1.69 -6.42
CA GLN A 246 -12.82 -2.18 -7.73
C GLN A 246 -12.92 -3.71 -7.81
N TYR A 247 -12.46 -4.41 -6.76
CA TYR A 247 -12.55 -5.87 -6.68
C TYR A 247 -13.99 -6.33 -6.45
N HIS A 248 -14.72 -5.71 -5.52
CA HIS A 248 -16.12 -6.03 -5.23
C HIS A 248 -17.01 -5.91 -6.47
N ALA A 249 -16.96 -4.77 -7.17
CA ALA A 249 -17.78 -4.53 -8.36
C ALA A 249 -17.47 -5.52 -9.49
N SER A 250 -16.17 -5.77 -9.74
CA SER A 250 -15.72 -6.70 -10.77
C SER A 250 -16.06 -8.16 -10.45
N THR A 251 -16.25 -8.52 -9.17
CA THR A 251 -16.74 -9.83 -8.74
C THR A 251 -18.26 -9.94 -8.80
N CYS A 252 -18.99 -8.89 -8.39
CA CYS A 252 -20.46 -8.87 -8.33
C CYS A 252 -21.13 -8.89 -9.71
N ASP A 253 -20.63 -8.11 -10.66
CA ASP A 253 -21.09 -8.12 -12.06
C ASP A 253 -19.87 -8.11 -13.00
N PRO A 254 -19.21 -9.27 -13.19
CA PRO A 254 -18.01 -9.36 -14.01
C PRO A 254 -18.23 -8.97 -15.48
N SER A 255 -19.49 -9.02 -15.94
CA SER A 255 -19.86 -8.72 -17.32
C SER A 255 -19.89 -7.22 -17.60
N ARG A 256 -20.42 -6.42 -16.67
CA ARG A 256 -20.56 -4.96 -16.82
C ARG A 256 -19.47 -4.18 -16.10
N LEU A 257 -19.04 -4.66 -14.94
CA LEU A 257 -18.11 -3.97 -14.04
C LEU A 257 -16.73 -4.63 -13.99
N GLY A 258 -16.55 -5.76 -14.69
CA GLY A 258 -15.24 -6.37 -14.96
C GLY A 258 -14.72 -6.02 -16.36
N SER A 259 -13.62 -6.67 -16.75
CA SER A 259 -13.09 -6.59 -18.12
C SER A 259 -13.10 -7.91 -18.88
N GLY A 260 -13.68 -8.97 -18.34
CA GLY A 260 -13.75 -10.28 -19.02
C GLY A 260 -12.41 -11.01 -19.04
N ASN A 261 -12.13 -11.75 -20.11
CA ASN A 261 -10.94 -12.59 -20.25
C ASN A 261 -9.71 -11.78 -20.68
N LYS A 262 -8.71 -11.74 -19.79
CA LYS A 262 -7.44 -11.04 -19.98
C LYS A 262 -6.71 -11.41 -21.28
N VAL A 263 -6.84 -12.66 -21.74
CA VAL A 263 -6.15 -13.16 -22.95
C VAL A 263 -6.70 -12.55 -24.24
N LEU A 264 -7.89 -11.95 -24.19
CA LEU A 264 -8.55 -11.35 -25.35
C LEU A 264 -8.44 -9.82 -25.36
N HIS A 265 -7.70 -9.21 -24.44
CA HIS A 265 -7.71 -7.77 -24.25
C HIS A 265 -6.93 -7.02 -25.33
N ASN A 266 -7.60 -6.06 -25.95
CA ASN A 266 -6.98 -5.03 -26.78
C ASN A 266 -6.94 -3.72 -26.00
N VAL A 267 -5.75 -3.19 -25.74
CA VAL A 267 -5.56 -1.94 -24.97
C VAL A 267 -6.01 -0.75 -25.80
N VAL A 268 -6.86 0.10 -25.22
CA VAL A 268 -7.42 1.28 -25.87
C VAL A 268 -6.83 2.55 -25.26
N GLY A 269 -6.33 3.45 -26.12
CA GLY A 269 -5.83 4.76 -25.70
C GLY A 269 -4.68 4.71 -24.68
N GLY A 270 -3.90 3.63 -24.67
CA GLY A 270 -2.79 3.39 -23.75
C GLY A 270 -3.22 3.02 -22.33
N THR A 271 -4.09 3.82 -21.70
CA THR A 271 -4.50 3.67 -20.30
C THR A 271 -6.00 3.85 -20.07
N LEU A 272 -6.82 4.01 -21.12
CA LEU A 272 -8.25 4.30 -20.96
C LEU A 272 -9.07 3.06 -20.59
N GLY A 273 -8.67 1.88 -21.07
CA GLY A 273 -9.37 0.62 -20.83
C GLY A 273 -9.03 -0.43 -21.87
N VAL A 274 -9.88 -1.44 -21.97
CA VAL A 274 -9.71 -2.57 -22.92
C VAL A 274 -10.99 -2.92 -23.65
N PHE A 275 -10.87 -3.46 -24.86
CA PHE A 275 -11.91 -4.29 -25.48
C PHE A 275 -11.64 -5.77 -25.21
N GLU A 276 -12.68 -6.57 -25.06
CA GLU A 276 -12.57 -8.03 -25.02
C GLU A 276 -12.80 -8.61 -26.42
N GLY A 277 -11.73 -9.02 -27.09
CA GLY A 277 -11.78 -9.53 -28.46
C GLY A 277 -11.94 -8.40 -29.47
N ASN A 278 -12.72 -8.64 -30.53
CA ASN A 278 -12.74 -7.81 -31.74
C ASN A 278 -13.66 -6.58 -31.65
N GLY A 279 -14.26 -6.28 -30.50
CA GLY A 279 -15.16 -5.13 -30.32
C GLY A 279 -15.88 -5.12 -28.98
N GLY A 280 -17.03 -4.45 -28.94
CA GLY A 280 -17.86 -4.27 -27.74
C GLY A 280 -17.57 -2.95 -27.02
N ASP A 281 -18.21 -2.78 -25.86
CA ASP A 281 -18.03 -1.58 -25.04
C ASP A 281 -16.63 -1.53 -24.41
N LEU A 282 -16.12 -0.32 -24.17
CA LEU A 282 -14.88 -0.10 -23.44
C LEU A 282 -15.04 -0.60 -22.00
N ARG A 283 -14.10 -1.43 -21.53
CA ARG A 283 -14.13 -2.00 -20.18
C ARG A 283 -12.97 -1.48 -19.34
N ILE A 284 -13.28 -1.11 -18.09
CA ILE A 284 -12.34 -0.48 -17.14
C ILE A 284 -12.18 -1.26 -15.83
N GLY A 285 -12.91 -2.37 -15.67
CA GLY A 285 -12.86 -3.23 -14.48
C GLY A 285 -11.71 -4.24 -14.51
N LEU A 286 -11.64 -5.07 -13.47
CA LEU A 286 -10.63 -6.11 -13.36
C LEU A 286 -10.98 -7.32 -14.24
N SER A 287 -9.93 -7.96 -14.76
CA SER A 287 -10.08 -9.17 -15.57
C SER A 287 -10.48 -10.37 -14.71
N ARG A 288 -11.13 -11.37 -15.31
CA ARG A 288 -11.48 -12.62 -14.61
C ARG A 288 -10.25 -13.30 -14.01
N GLN A 289 -9.10 -13.27 -14.68
CA GLN A 289 -7.86 -13.85 -14.17
C GLN A 289 -7.33 -13.14 -12.92
N SER A 290 -7.67 -11.87 -12.69
CA SER A 290 -7.30 -11.15 -11.48
C SER A 290 -8.15 -11.53 -10.26
N LEU A 291 -9.28 -12.23 -10.47
CA LEU A 291 -10.31 -12.43 -9.44
C LEU A 291 -10.71 -13.89 -9.24
N HIS A 292 -10.40 -14.77 -10.20
CA HIS A 292 -10.90 -16.14 -10.25
C HIS A 292 -9.78 -17.12 -10.58
N ASP A 293 -9.69 -18.23 -9.86
CA ASP A 293 -8.67 -19.29 -10.01
C ASP A 293 -9.14 -20.49 -10.86
N ASP A 294 -10.25 -20.29 -11.58
CA ASP A 294 -10.97 -21.28 -12.40
C ASP A 294 -11.84 -22.27 -11.60
N GLN A 295 -11.77 -22.24 -10.27
CA GLN A 295 -12.66 -23.00 -9.39
C GLN A 295 -13.56 -22.09 -8.54
N ARG A 296 -13.01 -20.97 -8.04
CA ARG A 296 -13.70 -20.03 -7.17
C ARG A 296 -13.23 -18.59 -7.37
N TRP A 297 -14.03 -17.66 -6.87
CA TRP A 297 -13.60 -16.27 -6.69
C TRP A 297 -12.58 -16.19 -5.54
N VAL A 298 -11.43 -15.60 -5.83
CA VAL A 298 -10.37 -15.30 -4.85
C VAL A 298 -10.73 -14.08 -4.03
N HIS A 299 -11.41 -13.11 -4.64
CA HIS A 299 -12.02 -12.01 -3.89
C HIS A 299 -13.50 -12.31 -3.61
N GLU A 300 -13.83 -12.40 -2.33
CA GLU A 300 -15.21 -12.43 -1.86
C GLU A 300 -15.84 -11.04 -2.07
N PRO A 301 -17.07 -10.93 -2.60
CA PRO A 301 -17.74 -9.64 -2.79
C PRO A 301 -18.24 -9.07 -1.45
N LEU A 302 -17.29 -8.66 -0.61
CA LEU A 302 -17.54 -8.00 0.66
C LEU A 302 -17.23 -6.51 0.56
N ARG A 303 -17.90 -5.73 1.40
CA ARG A 303 -17.59 -4.31 1.60
C ARG A 303 -16.51 -4.16 2.68
N LEU A 304 -15.55 -3.26 2.45
CA LEU A 304 -14.46 -2.98 3.37
C LEU A 304 -14.98 -2.71 4.80
N THR A 305 -14.36 -3.36 5.79
CA THR A 305 -14.56 -3.02 7.20
C THR A 305 -13.41 -2.18 7.72
N VAL A 306 -13.68 -0.92 8.04
CA VAL A 306 -12.72 0.00 8.65
C VAL A 306 -12.84 -0.12 10.17
N ILE A 307 -11.72 -0.34 10.86
CA ILE A 307 -11.66 -0.54 12.30
C ILE A 307 -10.72 0.51 12.89
N ILE A 308 -11.24 1.39 13.75
CA ILE A 308 -10.50 2.54 14.27
C ILE A 308 -10.31 2.42 15.80
N ASP A 309 -9.08 2.60 16.28
CA ASP A 309 -8.78 2.78 17.71
C ASP A 309 -8.70 4.27 18.05
N ALA A 310 -9.86 4.90 18.24
CA ALA A 310 -9.98 6.30 18.61
C ALA A 310 -11.24 6.56 19.45
N PRO A 311 -11.29 7.68 20.21
CA PRO A 311 -12.49 8.11 20.91
C PRO A 311 -13.68 8.29 19.96
N GLN A 312 -14.89 7.91 20.41
CA GLN A 312 -16.09 8.04 19.59
C GLN A 312 -16.31 9.46 19.08
N ALA A 313 -16.16 10.44 19.97
CA ALA A 313 -16.39 11.83 19.66
C ALA A 313 -15.46 12.34 18.56
N ALA A 314 -14.23 11.86 18.50
CA ALA A 314 -13.27 12.22 17.44
C ALA A 314 -13.71 11.64 16.08
N ILE A 315 -14.10 10.37 16.05
CA ILE A 315 -14.64 9.72 14.83
C ILE A 315 -15.93 10.42 14.38
N ASP A 316 -16.86 10.66 15.29
CA ASP A 316 -18.15 11.33 15.02
C ASP A 316 -17.93 12.75 14.49
N ALA A 317 -16.95 13.49 15.01
CA ALA A 317 -16.59 14.83 14.54
C ALA A 317 -16.13 14.83 13.07
N VAL A 318 -15.31 13.85 12.68
CA VAL A 318 -14.86 13.70 11.29
C VAL A 318 -16.04 13.34 10.37
N ILE A 319 -16.92 12.42 10.79
CA ILE A 319 -18.14 12.04 10.04
C ILE A 319 -19.06 13.26 9.86
N ALA A 320 -19.25 14.08 10.89
CA ALA A 320 -20.07 15.27 10.81
C ALA A 320 -19.47 16.31 9.84
N LYS A 321 -18.15 16.50 9.90
CA LYS A 321 -17.40 17.46 9.08
C LYS A 321 -17.37 17.10 7.59
N HIS A 322 -17.21 15.82 7.25
CA HIS A 322 -16.96 15.37 5.88
C HIS A 322 -18.14 14.61 5.27
N ALA A 323 -18.86 15.27 4.36
CA ALA A 323 -20.04 14.70 3.71
C ALA A 323 -19.74 13.40 2.94
N VAL A 324 -18.58 13.29 2.28
CA VAL A 324 -18.17 12.08 1.56
C VAL A 324 -18.03 10.88 2.49
N VAL A 325 -17.38 11.06 3.65
CA VAL A 325 -17.21 10.00 4.66
C VAL A 325 -18.58 9.58 5.19
N ARG A 326 -19.43 10.55 5.56
CA ARG A 326 -20.79 10.29 6.03
C ARG A 326 -21.63 9.52 5.00
N GLN A 327 -21.60 9.93 3.74
CA GLN A 327 -22.35 9.25 2.67
C GLN A 327 -21.87 7.81 2.44
N LEU A 328 -20.56 7.53 2.57
CA LEU A 328 -20.05 6.17 2.49
C LEU A 328 -20.59 5.28 3.61
N LEU A 329 -20.72 5.82 4.81
CA LEU A 329 -21.21 5.09 5.98
C LEU A 329 -22.73 4.92 5.96
N ASP A 330 -23.48 6.00 5.76
CA ASP A 330 -24.94 6.02 5.90
C ASP A 330 -25.63 5.21 4.80
N ASN A 331 -25.05 5.18 3.60
CA ASN A 331 -25.53 4.32 2.50
C ASN A 331 -24.93 2.90 2.56
N GLY A 332 -24.09 2.61 3.55
CA GLY A 332 -23.46 1.31 3.72
C GLY A 332 -22.53 0.92 2.57
N TRP A 333 -21.79 1.85 1.97
CA TRP A 333 -20.75 1.53 0.98
C TRP A 333 -19.52 0.89 1.63
N LEU A 334 -19.33 1.09 2.93
CA LEU A 334 -18.35 0.37 3.78
C LEU A 334 -18.89 0.20 5.21
N HIS A 335 -18.23 -0.62 6.01
CA HIS A 335 -18.53 -0.79 7.44
C HIS A 335 -17.52 -0.04 8.30
N LEU A 336 -17.97 0.56 9.41
CA LEU A 336 -17.10 1.24 10.37
C LEU A 336 -17.28 0.68 11.76
N TRP A 337 -16.20 0.18 12.33
CA TRP A 337 -16.10 -0.32 13.69
C TRP A 337 -15.08 0.51 14.47
N ARG A 338 -15.25 0.55 15.79
CA ARG A 338 -14.24 1.08 16.71
C ARG A 338 -13.94 0.10 17.82
N PHE A 339 -12.71 0.13 18.33
CA PHE A 339 -12.37 -0.60 19.55
C PHE A 339 -13.17 -0.06 20.75
N HIS A 340 -13.67 -0.96 21.58
CA HIS A 340 -14.37 -0.62 22.82
C HIS A 340 -14.24 -1.73 23.86
N LYS A 341 -13.56 -1.44 24.97
CA LYS A 341 -13.26 -2.42 26.03
C LYS A 341 -12.61 -3.69 25.44
N SER A 342 -13.24 -4.85 25.61
CA SER A 342 -12.80 -6.15 25.09
C SER A 342 -13.40 -6.54 23.74
N GLY A 343 -14.05 -5.61 23.02
CA GLY A 343 -14.70 -5.90 21.74
C GLY A 343 -14.80 -4.66 20.85
N PHE A 344 -15.86 -4.61 20.05
CA PHE A 344 -16.07 -3.55 19.07
C PHE A 344 -17.46 -2.92 19.18
N LEU A 345 -17.55 -1.65 18.80
CA LEU A 345 -18.83 -1.00 18.47
C LEU A 345 -18.88 -0.83 16.95
N ARG A 346 -20.04 -1.07 16.35
CA ARG A 346 -20.32 -0.80 14.93
C ARG A 346 -21.13 0.48 14.79
N TYR A 347 -20.71 1.35 13.89
CA TYR A 347 -21.49 2.51 13.45
C TYR A 347 -22.51 2.07 12.39
N ALA A 348 -23.77 2.45 12.58
CA ALA A 348 -24.83 2.29 11.59
C ALA A 348 -25.89 3.38 11.78
N GLN A 349 -26.21 4.10 10.70
CA GLN A 349 -27.29 5.11 10.67
C GLN A 349 -27.20 6.13 11.81
N GLY A 350 -26.00 6.67 12.08
CA GLY A 350 -25.79 7.66 13.14
C GLY A 350 -25.69 7.10 14.56
N ALA A 351 -25.76 5.78 14.75
CA ALA A 351 -25.71 5.14 16.07
C ALA A 351 -24.58 4.12 16.19
N TRP A 352 -24.03 3.99 17.40
CA TRP A 352 -23.04 2.97 17.75
C TRP A 352 -23.69 1.85 18.54
N SER A 353 -23.53 0.61 18.08
CA SER A 353 -24.05 -0.59 18.74
C SER A 353 -22.95 -1.62 19.01
N PRO A 354 -22.93 -2.32 20.16
CA PRO A 354 -22.02 -3.44 20.40
C PRO A 354 -22.07 -4.48 19.29
N LEU A 355 -20.88 -4.87 18.82
CA LEU A 355 -20.74 -5.96 17.85
C LEU A 355 -20.55 -7.28 18.63
N LEU A 356 -21.53 -8.17 18.50
CA LEU A 356 -21.42 -9.54 19.00
C LEU A 356 -20.77 -10.39 17.92
N LEU A 357 -19.49 -10.70 18.11
CA LEU A 357 -18.80 -11.69 17.28
C LEU A 357 -19.21 -13.07 17.78
N THR A 358 -20.10 -13.74 17.06
CA THR A 358 -20.31 -15.17 17.27
C THR A 358 -19.08 -15.89 16.75
N ASN A 359 -18.35 -16.59 17.61
CA ASN A 359 -17.32 -17.52 17.16
C ASN A 359 -18.00 -18.55 16.25
N ALA A 360 -17.70 -18.48 14.95
CA ALA A 360 -18.14 -19.46 13.97
C ALA A 360 -17.16 -20.63 13.92
#